data_AF-A0A7L4YKY0-F1
#
_entry.id   AF-A0A7L4YKY0-F1
#
_cell.length_a   1.000
_cell.length_b   1.000
_cell.length_c   1.000
_cell.angle_alpha   90.00
_cell.angle_beta   90.00
_cell.angle_gamma   90.00
#
_symmetry.space_group_name_H-M   'P 1'
#
loop_
_entity.id
_entity.type
_entity.pdbx_description
1 polymer ?
#
loop_
_entity_poly.entity_id
_entity_poly.type
_entity_poly.pdbx_seq_one_letter_code
_entity_poly.pdbx_strand_id
1 'polypeptide(L)'
;MSLDRRLAIDDVPLDHPCESRDGWKPYTVSLETASQLSALPSARSVRFASRNRHGEFSTPGGKWGTAGAAIIMLVSDVSPVTGEHEGFGQTWANMAAVKALFGSRQKPVTLRMTPAVDGPSFTTMVECTGGGDEEVTPACWRSTFLLERLDPFWRDDLPIVVTEASVGALRGGSAPIADPQFMAPGQGVATRVRIRDQITGQWIRYEGDVPVGQYVRIEPADETAFIVANPHAWAGGVEDLAGVETGPGGFELQPAVDWTSTVEGVRLNARRAYL
;
A
#
# COMPACT_ATOMS: atom_id res chain seq x y z
N MET A 1 -27.67 -5.71 -4.55
CA MET A 1 -27.28 -5.46 -3.15
C MET A 1 -25.94 -4.75 -3.22
N SER A 2 -25.91 -3.44 -2.99
CA SER A 2 -24.70 -2.62 -3.12
C SER A 2 -23.68 -3.04 -2.06
N LEU A 3 -22.39 -3.10 -2.40
CA LEU A 3 -21.36 -3.18 -1.38
C LEU A 3 -21.43 -1.93 -0.49
N ASP A 4 -21.29 -2.12 0.82
CA ASP A 4 -21.08 -1.04 1.81
C ASP A 4 -19.66 -0.46 1.73
N ARG A 5 -19.03 -0.48 0.55
CA ARG A 5 -17.64 -0.05 0.33
C ARG A 5 -17.46 0.45 -1.10
N ARG A 6 -16.72 1.54 -1.26
CA ARG A 6 -16.26 2.09 -2.54
C ARG A 6 -14.83 1.63 -2.80
N LEU A 7 -14.52 1.35 -4.06
CA LEU A 7 -13.17 0.97 -4.49
C LEU A 7 -12.65 1.97 -5.50
N ALA A 8 -11.35 2.20 -5.53
CA ALA A 8 -10.70 2.99 -6.58
C ALA A 8 -9.37 2.37 -6.99
N ILE A 9 -9.00 2.54 -8.27
CA ILE A 9 -7.69 2.18 -8.82
C ILE A 9 -6.99 3.47 -9.25
N ASP A 10 -5.80 3.75 -8.71
CA ASP A 10 -5.05 4.99 -8.97
C ASP A 10 -5.94 6.25 -8.82
N ASP A 11 -6.67 6.33 -7.71
CA ASP A 11 -7.65 7.38 -7.38
C ASP A 11 -8.90 7.44 -8.28
N VAL A 12 -9.01 6.59 -9.31
CA VAL A 12 -10.21 6.48 -10.14
C VAL A 12 -11.20 5.52 -9.50
N PRO A 13 -12.37 5.98 -9.02
CA PRO A 13 -13.31 5.08 -8.37
C PRO A 13 -13.91 4.08 -9.37
N LEU A 14 -14.13 2.86 -8.93
CA LEU A 14 -14.72 1.78 -9.71
C LEU A 14 -16.25 1.86 -9.75
N ASP A 15 -16.87 2.52 -8.78
CA ASP A 15 -18.31 2.77 -8.68
C ASP A 15 -18.73 4.16 -9.21
N HIS A 16 -17.76 4.98 -9.62
CA HIS A 16 -17.92 6.34 -10.13
C HIS A 16 -17.37 6.42 -11.57
N PRO A 17 -17.87 7.33 -12.44
CA PRO A 17 -17.31 7.53 -13.77
C PRO A 17 -15.81 7.80 -13.68
N CYS A 18 -15.01 7.20 -14.56
CA CYS A 18 -13.65 7.69 -14.76
C CYS A 18 -13.72 9.11 -15.34
N GLU A 19 -13.38 10.12 -14.54
CA GLU A 19 -13.14 11.48 -15.03
C GLU A 19 -11.85 11.46 -15.88
N SER A 20 -11.97 11.30 -17.19
CA SER A 20 -11.03 12.00 -18.06
C SER A 20 -11.40 13.48 -18.00
N ARG A 21 -10.39 14.32 -17.79
CA ARG A 21 -10.27 15.80 -17.64
C ARG A 21 -11.37 16.78 -18.16
N ASP A 22 -12.43 16.31 -18.81
CA ASP A 22 -13.46 17.10 -19.50
C ASP A 22 -14.92 16.82 -19.03
N GLY A 23 -15.12 16.16 -17.88
CA GLY A 23 -16.45 16.03 -17.24
C GLY A 23 -17.36 14.98 -17.86
N TRP A 24 -17.49 13.81 -17.22
CA TRP A 24 -18.27 12.66 -17.69
C TRP A 24 -19.07 12.00 -16.54
N LYS A 25 -20.25 11.43 -16.87
CA LYS A 25 -21.20 10.72 -15.98
C LYS A 25 -21.09 9.17 -16.16
N PRO A 26 -21.70 8.30 -15.31
CA PRO A 26 -21.10 7.02 -14.91
C PRO A 26 -21.28 5.85 -15.87
N TYR A 27 -20.30 4.94 -15.87
CA TYR A 27 -20.50 3.52 -16.17
C TYR A 27 -21.24 2.89 -14.99
N THR A 28 -22.29 2.09 -15.21
CA THR A 28 -22.95 1.37 -14.11
C THR A 28 -22.15 0.11 -13.78
N VAL A 29 -21.06 0.31 -13.05
CA VAL A 29 -20.28 -0.80 -12.48
C VAL A 29 -20.83 -1.10 -11.10
N SER A 30 -21.51 -2.25 -10.99
CA SER A 30 -21.91 -2.77 -9.68
C SER A 30 -20.89 -3.79 -9.22
N LEU A 31 -20.19 -3.47 -8.13
CA LEU A 31 -19.33 -4.43 -7.45
C LEU A 31 -20.20 -5.52 -6.82
N GLU A 32 -19.88 -6.78 -7.13
CA GLU A 32 -20.59 -7.91 -6.55
C GLU A 32 -20.09 -8.18 -5.12
N THR A 33 -21.01 -8.61 -4.24
CA THR A 33 -20.72 -9.02 -2.85
C THR A 33 -19.68 -10.15 -2.76
N ALA A 34 -19.48 -10.89 -3.85
CA ALA A 34 -18.49 -11.96 -3.96
C ALA A 34 -17.04 -11.47 -4.12
N SER A 35 -16.79 -10.15 -4.25
CA SER A 35 -15.43 -9.60 -4.31
C SER A 35 -14.65 -9.94 -3.03
N GLN A 36 -13.52 -10.63 -3.19
CA GLN A 36 -12.66 -11.04 -2.08
C GLN A 36 -11.47 -10.09 -1.98
N LEU A 37 -11.54 -9.13 -1.05
CA LEU A 37 -10.52 -8.07 -0.90
C LEU A 37 -9.51 -8.33 0.22
N SER A 38 -9.82 -9.25 1.13
CA SER A 38 -9.04 -9.53 2.34
C SER A 38 -8.70 -11.01 2.46
N ALA A 39 -8.12 -11.59 1.40
CA ALA A 39 -7.53 -12.91 1.54
C ALA A 39 -6.32 -12.81 2.48
N LEU A 40 -6.25 -13.68 3.49
CA LEU A 40 -5.10 -13.71 4.40
C LEU A 40 -3.81 -13.89 3.60
N PRO A 41 -2.75 -13.13 3.90
CA PRO A 41 -1.49 -13.30 3.21
C PRO A 41 -0.95 -14.70 3.43
N SER A 42 -0.41 -15.27 2.35
CA SER A 42 0.25 -16.57 2.44
C SER A 42 1.48 -16.43 3.35
N ALA A 43 1.65 -17.32 4.32
CA ALA A 43 2.87 -17.34 5.11
C ALA A 43 4.02 -17.84 4.23
N ARG A 44 4.93 -16.95 3.81
CA ARG A 44 6.20 -17.39 3.20
C ARG A 44 6.99 -18.08 4.30
N SER A 45 7.12 -19.40 4.18
CA SER A 45 8.04 -20.18 5.00
C SER A 45 8.98 -20.90 4.06
N VAL A 46 10.29 -20.70 4.25
CA VAL A 46 11.29 -21.58 3.64
C VAL A 46 11.31 -22.82 4.52
N ARG A 47 10.71 -23.90 3.99
CA ARG A 47 10.59 -25.19 4.66
C ARG A 47 11.65 -26.13 4.12
N PHE A 48 12.53 -26.60 4.99
CA PHE A 48 13.45 -27.69 4.65
C PHE A 48 12.88 -29.01 5.16
N ALA A 49 12.54 -29.90 4.23
CA ALA A 49 12.21 -31.28 4.53
C ALA A 49 13.47 -32.14 4.35
N SER A 50 13.86 -32.89 5.39
CA SER A 50 14.94 -33.88 5.27
C SER A 50 14.34 -35.26 5.00
N ARG A 51 14.84 -35.94 3.97
CA ARG A 51 14.29 -37.21 3.48
C ARG A 51 14.18 -38.32 4.55
N ASN A 52 14.96 -38.23 5.63
CA ASN A 52 15.03 -39.24 6.70
C ASN A 52 14.70 -38.68 8.09
N ARG A 53 14.04 -37.51 8.19
CA ARG A 53 13.51 -37.01 9.47
C ARG A 53 12.05 -36.61 9.31
N HIS A 54 11.23 -36.93 10.30
CA HIS A 54 9.89 -36.39 10.41
C HIS A 54 9.96 -34.92 10.85
N GLY A 55 9.24 -34.06 10.14
CA GLY A 55 9.15 -32.62 10.43
C GLY A 55 9.82 -31.74 9.38
N GLU A 56 9.39 -30.48 9.35
CA GLU A 56 9.95 -29.41 8.53
C GLU A 56 10.65 -28.40 9.43
N PHE A 57 11.83 -27.95 9.02
CA PHE A 57 12.50 -26.83 9.69
C PHE A 57 12.10 -25.54 8.98
N SER A 58 11.55 -24.57 9.75
CA SER A 58 11.32 -23.22 9.26
C SER A 58 12.56 -22.38 9.51
N THR A 59 13.10 -21.75 8.48
CA THR A 59 14.17 -20.76 8.63
C THR A 59 13.59 -19.40 9.02
N PRO A 60 14.18 -18.69 10.00
CA PRO A 60 13.87 -17.28 10.24
C PRO A 60 14.19 -16.47 8.97
N GLY A 61 13.23 -15.71 8.47
CA GLY A 61 13.39 -14.87 7.27
C GLY A 61 12.20 -14.85 6.33
N GLY A 62 11.30 -15.83 6.44
CA GLY A 62 10.00 -15.76 5.78
C GLY A 62 9.05 -14.85 6.57
N LYS A 63 8.85 -13.61 6.12
CA LYS A 63 7.92 -12.69 6.79
C LYS A 63 6.50 -12.88 6.27
N TRP A 64 6.22 -12.51 5.02
CA TRP A 64 4.89 -12.63 4.42
C TRP A 64 5.01 -12.86 2.91
N GLY A 65 4.14 -13.68 2.35
CA GLY A 65 3.96 -13.83 0.90
C GLY A 65 2.96 -12.81 0.37
N THR A 66 2.70 -12.86 -0.93
CA THR A 66 1.67 -12.03 -1.54
C THR A 66 0.28 -12.52 -1.10
N ALA A 67 -0.70 -11.64 -1.27
CA ALA A 67 -2.09 -11.92 -0.97
C ALA A 67 -2.94 -11.63 -2.19
N GLY A 68 -3.86 -12.53 -2.52
CA GLY A 68 -4.78 -12.32 -3.63
C GLY A 68 -5.89 -11.34 -3.26
N ALA A 69 -6.39 -10.61 -4.24
CA ALA A 69 -7.69 -9.96 -4.20
C ALA A 69 -8.44 -10.25 -5.51
N ALA A 70 -9.75 -10.38 -5.44
CA ALA A 70 -10.61 -10.56 -6.60
C ALA A 70 -11.69 -9.49 -6.62
N ILE A 71 -11.75 -8.74 -7.70
CA ILE A 71 -12.79 -7.72 -7.94
C ILE A 71 -13.72 -8.26 -9.01
N ILE A 72 -15.00 -8.36 -8.69
CA ILE A 72 -16.04 -8.81 -9.62
C ILE A 72 -17.00 -7.65 -9.86
N MET A 73 -17.21 -7.34 -11.14
CA MET A 73 -17.96 -6.18 -11.60
C MET A 73 -18.98 -6.57 -12.66
N LEU A 74 -20.18 -6.02 -12.58
CA LEU A 74 -21.14 -6.02 -13.69
C LEU A 74 -20.93 -4.77 -14.51
N VAL A 75 -20.72 -4.92 -15.81
CA VAL A 75 -20.50 -3.86 -16.80
C VAL A 75 -21.67 -3.86 -17.77
N SER A 76 -22.46 -2.79 -17.81
CA SER A 76 -23.63 -2.67 -18.69
C SER A 76 -23.34 -1.88 -19.96
N ASP A 77 -24.33 -1.81 -20.86
CA ASP A 77 -24.39 -0.97 -22.07
C ASP A 77 -24.83 0.48 -21.83
N VAL A 78 -24.96 0.90 -20.57
CA VAL A 78 -25.35 2.28 -20.24
C VAL A 78 -24.22 3.21 -20.64
N SER A 79 -24.53 4.20 -21.47
CA SER A 79 -23.57 5.19 -21.93
C SER A 79 -23.25 6.19 -20.84
N PRO A 80 -21.97 6.49 -20.61
CA PRO A 80 -21.54 7.47 -19.62
C PRO A 80 -21.94 8.91 -20.01
N VAL A 81 -22.24 9.18 -21.29
CA VAL A 81 -22.67 10.51 -21.77
C VAL A 81 -24.16 10.71 -21.56
N THR A 82 -24.95 9.77 -22.09
CA THR A 82 -26.39 9.92 -22.24
C THR A 82 -27.15 9.33 -21.05
N GLY A 83 -26.54 8.38 -20.34
CA GLY A 83 -27.22 7.57 -19.33
C GLY A 83 -28.22 6.57 -19.94
N GLU A 84 -28.22 6.43 -21.26
CA GLU A 84 -29.12 5.54 -22.00
C GLU A 84 -28.41 4.23 -22.39
N HIS A 85 -29.20 3.21 -22.67
CA HIS A 85 -28.74 1.93 -23.18
C HIS A 85 -28.35 2.06 -24.65
N GLU A 86 -27.06 1.96 -24.97
CA GLU A 86 -26.54 2.08 -26.34
C GLU A 86 -26.14 0.71 -26.95
N GLY A 87 -26.49 -0.38 -26.26
CA GLY A 87 -26.31 -1.75 -26.73
C GLY A 87 -24.85 -2.23 -26.72
N PHE A 88 -24.60 -3.34 -27.42
CA PHE A 88 -23.35 -4.10 -27.34
C PHE A 88 -22.08 -3.27 -27.59
N GLY A 89 -22.11 -2.33 -28.53
CA GLY A 89 -20.97 -1.47 -28.82
C GLY A 89 -20.54 -0.64 -27.60
N GLN A 90 -21.52 -0.16 -26.84
CA GLN A 90 -21.27 0.58 -25.61
C GLN A 90 -20.79 -0.33 -24.48
N THR A 91 -21.36 -1.53 -24.31
CA THR A 91 -20.84 -2.51 -23.33
C THR A 91 -19.38 -2.83 -23.57
N TRP A 92 -19.00 -3.00 -24.84
CA TRP A 92 -17.60 -3.27 -25.22
C TRP A 92 -16.68 -2.08 -24.91
N ALA A 93 -17.12 -0.86 -25.21
CA ALA A 93 -16.38 0.37 -24.87
C ALA A 93 -16.21 0.51 -23.35
N ASN A 94 -17.28 0.28 -22.59
CA ASN A 94 -17.29 0.31 -21.13
C ASN A 94 -16.31 -0.72 -20.54
N MET A 95 -16.34 -1.96 -21.07
CA MET A 95 -15.43 -3.02 -20.63
C MET A 95 -13.96 -2.69 -20.98
N ALA A 96 -13.70 -2.10 -22.15
CA ALA A 96 -12.37 -1.67 -22.54
C ALA A 96 -11.84 -0.56 -21.62
N ALA A 97 -12.69 0.40 -21.24
CA ALA A 97 -12.34 1.47 -20.30
C ALA A 97 -12.00 0.91 -18.91
N VAL A 98 -12.83 0.00 -18.38
CA VAL A 98 -12.57 -0.65 -17.08
C VAL A 98 -11.26 -1.44 -17.13
N LYS A 99 -11.01 -2.21 -18.19
CA LYS A 99 -9.76 -2.97 -18.34
C LYS A 99 -8.53 -2.06 -18.42
N ALA A 100 -8.66 -0.87 -19.01
CA ALA A 100 -7.58 0.10 -19.07
C ALA A 100 -7.19 0.64 -17.67
N LEU A 101 -8.12 0.71 -16.71
CA LEU A 101 -7.84 1.13 -15.32
C LEU A 101 -6.90 0.17 -14.61
N PHE A 102 -7.05 -1.14 -14.84
CA PHE A 102 -6.15 -2.16 -14.26
C PHE A 102 -4.78 -2.21 -14.96
N GLY A 103 -4.55 -1.35 -15.95
CA GLY A 103 -3.28 -1.19 -16.66
C GLY A 103 -2.88 -2.41 -17.50
N SER A 104 -1.66 -2.35 -18.05
CA SER A 104 -0.98 -3.56 -18.51
C SER A 104 -0.73 -4.48 -17.31
N ARG A 105 -0.85 -5.81 -17.49
CA ARG A 105 -0.68 -6.85 -16.45
C ARG A 105 0.58 -6.76 -15.57
N GLN A 106 1.53 -5.88 -15.90
CA GLN A 106 2.83 -5.73 -15.25
C GLN A 106 3.02 -4.41 -14.49
N LYS A 107 2.03 -3.51 -14.50
CA LYS A 107 2.16 -2.21 -13.83
C LYS A 107 1.46 -2.28 -12.47
N PRO A 108 2.17 -2.04 -11.35
CA PRO A 108 1.54 -1.86 -10.06
C PRO A 108 0.59 -0.66 -10.08
N VAL A 109 -0.59 -0.84 -9.52
CA VAL A 109 -1.60 0.21 -9.32
C VAL A 109 -2.02 0.26 -7.85
N THR A 110 -2.50 1.41 -7.39
CA THR A 110 -2.98 1.57 -6.03
C THR A 110 -4.46 1.22 -5.96
N LEU A 111 -4.80 0.16 -5.21
CA LEU A 111 -6.17 -0.15 -4.85
C LEU A 111 -6.53 0.57 -3.55
N ARG A 112 -7.51 1.48 -3.60
CA ARG A 112 -8.12 2.12 -2.44
C ARG A 112 -9.47 1.47 -2.12
N MET A 113 -9.72 1.24 -0.84
CA MET A 113 -11.00 0.84 -0.29
C MET A 113 -11.50 1.88 0.71
N THR A 114 -12.69 2.43 0.47
CA THR A 114 -13.36 3.38 1.36
C THR A 114 -14.66 2.76 1.88
N PRO A 115 -14.81 2.50 3.18
CA PRO A 115 -16.08 2.04 3.75
C PRO A 115 -17.22 3.04 3.47
N ALA A 116 -18.45 2.56 3.26
CA ALA A 116 -19.61 3.42 2.95
C ALA A 116 -20.10 4.24 4.14
N VAL A 117 -19.74 3.87 5.36
CA VAL A 117 -20.04 4.60 6.60
C VAL A 117 -18.74 5.21 7.10
N ASP A 118 -18.66 6.56 7.16
CA ASP A 118 -17.61 7.46 7.69
C ASP A 118 -16.40 6.76 8.35
N GLY A 119 -15.70 5.95 7.56
CA GLY A 119 -14.65 5.06 8.00
C GLY A 119 -13.33 5.45 7.35
N PRO A 120 -12.19 5.10 7.95
CA PRO A 120 -10.90 5.37 7.35
C PRO A 120 -10.80 4.66 6.00
N SER A 121 -10.22 5.34 5.02
CA SER A 121 -9.87 4.73 3.74
C SER A 121 -8.56 3.97 3.87
N PHE A 122 -8.47 2.85 3.15
CA PHE A 122 -7.30 2.00 3.14
C PHE A 122 -6.75 1.86 1.72
N THR A 123 -5.43 1.70 1.61
CA THR A 123 -4.76 1.50 0.32
C THR A 123 -3.83 0.29 0.36
N THR A 124 -3.62 -0.31 -0.80
CA THR A 124 -2.61 -1.34 -1.02
C THR A 124 -2.16 -1.31 -2.48
N MET A 125 -0.92 -1.73 -2.77
CA MET A 125 -0.42 -1.83 -4.13
C MET A 125 -0.74 -3.21 -4.70
N VAL A 126 -1.33 -3.23 -5.89
CA VAL A 126 -1.77 -4.46 -6.56
C VAL A 126 -1.27 -4.53 -7.99
N GLU A 127 -1.10 -5.74 -8.50
CA GLU A 127 -0.86 -6.03 -9.90
C GLU A 127 -1.99 -6.91 -10.43
N CYS A 128 -2.52 -6.61 -11.62
CA CYS A 128 -3.54 -7.45 -12.24
C CYS A 128 -2.91 -8.66 -12.92
N THR A 129 -3.01 -9.82 -12.27
CA THR A 129 -2.40 -11.08 -12.74
C THR A 129 -3.27 -11.83 -13.73
N GLY A 130 -4.58 -11.58 -13.71
CA GLY A 130 -5.51 -12.26 -14.59
C GLY A 130 -6.93 -11.74 -14.47
N GLY A 131 -7.82 -12.38 -15.20
CA GLY A 131 -9.23 -12.03 -15.21
C GLY A 131 -9.98 -12.83 -16.25
N GLY A 132 -11.29 -12.68 -16.24
CA GLY A 132 -12.19 -13.32 -17.19
C GLY A 132 -13.48 -12.53 -17.29
N ASP A 133 -14.14 -12.63 -18.44
CA ASP A 133 -15.41 -12.00 -18.68
C ASP A 133 -16.44 -13.08 -19.00
N GLU A 134 -17.63 -12.95 -18.42
CA GLU A 134 -18.78 -13.81 -18.61
C GLU A 134 -19.94 -12.95 -19.12
N GLU A 135 -20.50 -13.32 -20.27
CA GLU A 135 -21.73 -12.69 -20.76
C GLU A 135 -22.90 -13.11 -19.84
N VAL A 136 -23.52 -12.13 -19.16
CA VAL A 136 -24.73 -12.36 -18.36
C VAL A 136 -25.96 -12.16 -19.23
N THR A 137 -25.95 -11.08 -20.01
CA THR A 137 -26.91 -10.78 -21.07
C THR A 137 -26.20 -10.07 -22.23
N PRO A 138 -26.83 -9.92 -23.41
CA PRO A 138 -26.22 -9.18 -24.52
C PRO A 138 -25.86 -7.72 -24.21
N ALA A 139 -26.45 -7.14 -23.15
CA ALA A 139 -26.25 -5.76 -22.70
C ALA A 139 -25.49 -5.66 -21.36
N CYS A 140 -25.10 -6.80 -20.75
CA CYS A 140 -24.47 -6.83 -19.43
C CYS A 140 -23.48 -7.98 -19.29
N TRP A 141 -22.27 -7.65 -18.89
CA TRP A 141 -21.15 -8.58 -18.76
C TRP A 141 -20.63 -8.57 -17.33
N ARG A 142 -20.29 -9.74 -16.81
CA ARG A 142 -19.58 -9.89 -15.55
C ARG A 142 -18.09 -9.97 -15.84
N SER A 143 -17.33 -8.98 -15.41
CA SER A 143 -15.86 -8.97 -15.49
C SER A 143 -15.25 -9.26 -14.13
N THR A 144 -14.35 -10.24 -14.10
CA THR A 144 -13.56 -10.61 -12.91
C THR A 144 -12.11 -10.22 -13.12
N PHE A 145 -11.54 -9.53 -12.14
CA PHE A 145 -10.14 -9.15 -12.10
C PHE A 145 -9.47 -9.84 -10.92
N LEU A 146 -8.42 -10.59 -11.19
CA LEU A 146 -7.55 -11.22 -10.20
C LEU A 146 -6.36 -10.31 -9.99
N LEU A 147 -6.17 -9.91 -8.75
CA LEU A 147 -5.16 -8.97 -8.30
C LEU A 147 -4.23 -9.67 -7.33
N GLU A 148 -2.94 -9.42 -7.46
CA GLU A 148 -1.94 -9.82 -6.48
C GLU A 148 -1.47 -8.58 -5.74
N ARG A 149 -1.64 -8.58 -4.41
CA ARG A 149 -1.12 -7.52 -3.55
C ARG A 149 0.39 -7.68 -3.40
N LEU A 150 1.14 -6.71 -3.88
CA LEU A 150 2.60 -6.67 -3.80
C LEU A 150 3.06 -6.42 -2.35
N ASP A 151 2.31 -5.58 -1.64
CA ASP A 151 2.32 -5.54 -0.19
C ASP A 151 1.12 -6.33 0.36
N PRO A 152 1.34 -7.41 1.12
CA PRO A 152 0.25 -8.21 1.69
C PRO A 152 -0.71 -7.44 2.60
N PHE A 153 -0.36 -6.24 3.04
CA PHE A 153 -1.14 -5.48 4.00
C PHE A 153 -1.96 -4.35 3.36
N TRP A 154 -3.10 -4.07 3.99
CA TRP A 154 -3.82 -2.82 3.82
C TRP A 154 -3.15 -1.75 4.68
N ARG A 155 -3.11 -0.52 4.20
CA ARG A 155 -2.54 0.62 4.95
C ARG A 155 -3.55 1.74 5.06
N ASP A 156 -3.46 2.55 6.11
CA ASP A 156 -4.16 3.85 6.13
C ASP A 156 -3.84 4.64 4.85
N ASP A 157 -4.82 5.32 4.25
CA ASP A 157 -4.62 6.13 3.05
C ASP A 157 -3.67 7.32 3.29
N LEU A 158 -3.85 8.01 4.43
CA LEU A 158 -3.02 9.14 4.83
C LEU A 158 -2.01 8.71 5.91
N PRO A 159 -0.76 9.17 5.82
CA PRO A 159 0.21 8.90 6.85
C PRO A 159 -0.01 9.78 8.07
N ILE A 160 0.46 9.32 9.23
CA ILE A 160 0.42 10.02 10.50
C ILE A 160 1.84 10.40 10.86
N VAL A 161 2.05 11.67 11.19
CA VAL A 161 3.34 12.19 11.67
C VAL A 161 3.33 12.25 13.19
N VAL A 162 4.26 11.56 13.83
CA VAL A 162 4.39 11.49 15.29
C VAL A 162 5.83 11.76 15.75
N THR A 163 5.99 12.02 17.04
CA THR A 163 7.28 11.99 17.72
C THR A 163 7.36 10.75 18.62
N GLU A 164 8.51 10.49 19.23
CA GLU A 164 8.66 9.41 20.23
C GLU A 164 7.62 9.54 21.36
N ALA A 165 7.34 10.76 21.83
CA ALA A 165 6.36 11.03 22.88
C ALA A 165 4.89 10.82 22.45
N SER A 166 4.58 10.90 21.16
CA SER A 166 3.22 10.74 20.62
C SER A 166 3.02 9.47 19.78
N VAL A 167 3.97 8.52 19.85
CA VAL A 167 3.96 7.29 19.07
C VAL A 167 2.70 6.43 19.27
N GLY A 168 2.04 6.58 20.42
CA GLY A 168 0.77 5.93 20.72
C GLY A 168 -0.35 6.18 19.69
N ALA A 169 -0.28 7.26 18.90
CA ALA A 169 -1.23 7.54 17.82
C ALA A 169 -1.15 6.54 16.65
N LEU A 170 -0.01 5.83 16.50
CA LEU A 170 0.16 4.76 15.50
C LEU A 170 -0.35 3.39 15.98
N ARG A 171 -0.82 3.29 17.23
CA ARG A 171 -1.42 2.05 17.73
C ARG A 171 -2.74 1.76 17.04
N GLY A 172 -3.09 0.48 16.96
CA GLY A 172 -4.35 -0.01 16.38
C GLY A 172 -4.21 -0.61 14.98
N GLY A 173 -3.02 -0.57 14.37
CA GLY A 173 -2.69 -1.47 13.27
C GLY A 173 -2.63 -2.93 13.74
N SER A 174 -2.79 -3.87 12.82
CA SER A 174 -2.67 -5.32 13.08
C SER A 174 -1.51 -5.99 12.35
N ALA A 175 -0.79 -5.26 11.50
CA ALA A 175 0.37 -5.73 10.77
C ALA A 175 1.59 -4.80 10.93
N PRO A 176 2.83 -5.28 10.71
CA PRO A 176 4.03 -4.45 10.73
C PRO A 176 4.00 -3.34 9.67
N ILE A 177 4.58 -2.19 10.00
CA ILE A 177 4.75 -1.06 9.08
C ILE A 177 6.12 -1.21 8.42
N ALA A 178 6.13 -1.53 7.12
CA ALA A 178 7.34 -1.82 6.36
C ALA A 178 8.01 -0.60 5.72
N ASP A 179 7.30 0.52 5.58
CA ASP A 179 7.78 1.77 4.98
C ASP A 179 7.81 2.98 5.95
N PRO A 180 8.21 2.85 7.22
CA PRO A 180 8.21 3.98 8.14
C PRO A 180 9.31 4.98 7.76
N GLN A 181 8.98 6.24 7.51
CA GLN A 181 9.99 7.27 7.24
C GLN A 181 10.35 8.02 8.52
N PHE A 182 11.64 8.24 8.75
CA PHE A 182 12.11 8.99 9.92
C PHE A 182 12.74 10.31 9.51
N MET A 183 12.49 11.37 10.26
CA MET A 183 13.10 12.69 10.07
C MET A 183 13.89 13.05 11.32
N ALA A 184 15.21 13.23 11.19
CA ALA A 184 16.09 13.57 12.30
C ALA A 184 16.77 14.93 12.06
N PRO A 185 16.96 15.76 13.10
CA PRO A 185 17.69 17.01 12.96
C PRO A 185 19.18 16.77 12.70
N GLY A 186 19.76 17.58 11.82
CA GLY A 186 21.20 17.60 11.57
C GLY A 186 21.97 18.11 12.79
N GLN A 187 23.06 17.43 13.12
CA GLN A 187 23.97 17.78 14.21
C GLN A 187 25.24 18.48 13.68
N GLY A 188 25.30 18.77 12.37
CA GLY A 188 26.48 19.27 11.68
C GLY A 188 27.30 18.12 11.11
N VAL A 189 28.59 18.08 11.44
CA VAL A 189 29.51 17.05 10.98
C VAL A 189 29.27 15.74 11.74
N ALA A 190 29.26 14.62 11.02
CA ALA A 190 29.06 13.27 11.57
C ALA A 190 27.75 13.13 12.37
N THR A 191 26.63 13.57 11.80
CA THR A 191 25.30 13.30 12.32
C THR A 191 25.08 11.79 12.36
N ARG A 192 24.81 11.25 13.55
CA ARG A 192 24.64 9.81 13.78
C ARG A 192 23.29 9.54 14.42
N VAL A 193 22.41 8.93 13.64
CA VAL A 193 21.07 8.58 14.09
C VAL A 193 20.99 7.07 14.14
N ARG A 194 20.55 6.51 15.26
CA ARG A 194 20.14 5.11 15.33
C ARG A 194 18.73 5.05 15.87
N ILE A 195 17.87 4.37 15.14
CA ILE A 195 16.49 4.09 15.50
C ILE A 195 16.35 2.60 15.76
N ARG A 196 15.64 2.23 16.82
CA ARG A 196 15.43 0.83 17.21
C ARG A 196 13.97 0.61 17.55
N ASP A 197 13.36 -0.40 16.94
CA ASP A 197 12.08 -0.96 17.37
C ASP A 197 12.29 -1.72 18.67
N GLN A 198 11.61 -1.30 19.75
CA GLN A 198 11.80 -1.88 21.08
C GLN A 198 11.19 -3.28 21.20
N ILE A 199 10.31 -3.66 20.29
CA ILE A 199 9.61 -4.94 20.33
C ILE A 199 10.46 -6.07 19.72
N THR A 200 10.96 -5.86 18.50
CA THR A 200 11.79 -6.85 17.79
C THR A 200 13.27 -6.66 18.04
N GLY A 201 13.69 -5.47 18.47
CA GLY A 201 15.08 -5.08 18.55
C GLY A 201 15.72 -4.76 17.19
N GLN A 202 14.97 -4.80 16.09
CA GLN A 202 15.42 -4.35 14.77
C GLN A 202 15.82 -2.88 14.83
N TRP A 203 16.79 -2.52 14.00
CA TRP A 203 17.34 -1.16 14.01
C TRP A 203 17.72 -0.71 12.62
N ILE A 204 17.74 0.60 12.45
CA ILE A 204 18.32 1.30 11.31
C ILE A 204 19.25 2.39 11.85
N ARG A 205 20.37 2.61 11.17
CA ARG A 205 21.28 3.70 11.47
C ARG A 205 21.52 4.55 10.24
N TYR A 206 21.75 5.82 10.48
CA TYR A 206 22.26 6.78 9.52
C TYR A 206 23.53 7.43 10.09
N GLU A 207 24.57 7.55 9.26
CA GLU A 207 25.77 8.33 9.56
C GLU A 207 26.17 9.19 8.35
N GLY A 208 26.19 10.51 8.51
CA GLY A 208 26.55 11.42 7.44
C GLY A 208 26.64 12.88 7.89
N ASP A 209 27.03 13.76 6.97
CA ASP A 209 27.17 15.18 7.24
C ASP A 209 25.87 15.93 6.94
N VAL A 210 25.12 16.25 7.99
CA VAL A 210 23.84 16.96 7.89
C VAL A 210 23.99 18.32 8.58
N PRO A 211 24.02 19.43 7.81
CA PRO A 211 24.19 20.76 8.37
C PRO A 211 23.19 21.07 9.50
N VAL A 212 23.65 21.81 10.51
CA VAL A 212 22.76 22.29 11.57
C VAL A 212 21.66 23.16 10.95
N GLY A 213 20.40 22.90 11.33
CA GLY A 213 19.22 23.57 10.76
C GLY A 213 18.65 22.87 9.52
N GLN A 214 19.31 21.83 9.00
CA GLN A 214 18.74 20.88 8.06
C GLN A 214 18.36 19.58 8.77
N TYR A 215 17.74 18.67 8.03
CA TYR A 215 17.24 17.40 8.52
C TYR A 215 17.63 16.29 7.55
N VAL A 216 17.76 15.08 8.09
CA VAL A 216 17.86 13.87 7.29
C VAL A 216 16.54 13.11 7.37
N ARG A 217 15.96 12.83 6.20
CA ARG A 217 14.85 11.88 6.03
C ARG A 217 15.44 10.51 5.70
N ILE A 218 15.20 9.52 6.54
CA ILE A 218 15.67 8.15 6.39
C ILE A 218 14.49 7.29 5.93
N GLU A 219 14.68 6.52 4.86
CA GLU A 219 13.68 5.64 4.26
C GLU A 219 14.17 4.19 4.35
N PRO A 220 13.79 3.45 5.42
CA PRO A 220 14.28 2.10 5.68
C PRO A 220 13.92 1.07 4.62
N ALA A 221 12.80 1.24 3.92
CA ALA A 221 12.34 0.30 2.90
C ALA A 221 13.26 0.26 1.68
N ASP A 222 13.79 1.43 1.30
CA ASP A 222 14.69 1.59 0.15
C ASP A 222 16.17 1.70 0.59
N GLU A 223 16.43 1.71 1.90
CA GLU A 223 17.75 1.92 2.50
C GLU A 223 18.42 3.22 2.03
N THR A 224 17.62 4.28 1.85
CA THR A 224 18.07 5.59 1.37
C THR A 224 17.89 6.68 2.42
N ALA A 225 18.62 7.78 2.25
CA ALA A 225 18.45 8.99 3.03
C ALA A 225 18.45 10.23 2.13
N PHE A 226 17.75 11.27 2.58
CA PHE A 226 17.66 12.55 1.90
C PHE A 226 17.88 13.69 2.86
N ILE A 227 18.73 14.65 2.48
CA ILE A 227 18.91 15.88 3.21
C ILE A 227 17.83 16.88 2.77
N VAL A 228 17.10 17.43 3.75
CA VAL A 228 16.01 18.37 3.53
C VAL A 228 16.15 19.61 4.42
N ALA A 229 15.69 20.75 3.92
CA ALA A 229 15.76 22.02 4.65
C ALA A 229 14.62 22.23 5.66
N ASN A 230 13.57 21.41 5.61
CA ASN A 230 12.35 21.59 6.39
C ASN A 230 11.94 20.26 7.06
N PRO A 231 11.64 20.24 8.37
CA PRO A 231 11.27 19.02 9.09
C PRO A 231 9.88 18.47 8.76
N HIS A 232 9.17 19.09 7.82
CA HIS A 232 7.88 18.66 7.28
C HIS A 232 7.97 18.23 5.81
N ALA A 233 9.17 18.26 5.19
CA ALA A 233 9.38 17.86 3.81
C ALA A 233 9.56 16.33 3.68
N TRP A 234 8.44 15.61 3.67
CA TRP A 234 8.41 14.15 3.49
C TRP A 234 8.55 13.68 2.03
N ALA A 235 8.85 14.59 1.11
CA ALA A 235 9.15 14.31 -0.29
C ALA A 235 10.26 15.25 -0.80
N GLY A 236 10.99 14.82 -1.83
CA GLY A 236 12.15 15.54 -2.38
C GLY A 236 13.37 15.52 -1.47
N GLY A 237 14.29 16.47 -1.67
CA GLY A 237 15.58 16.54 -0.96
C GLY A 237 16.77 16.17 -1.84
N VAL A 238 17.97 16.29 -1.28
CA VAL A 238 19.21 15.82 -1.92
C VAL A 238 19.51 14.45 -1.36
N GLU A 239 19.58 13.44 -2.23
CA GLU A 239 19.89 12.07 -1.85
C GLU A 239 21.29 11.98 -1.24
N ASP A 240 21.40 11.31 -0.10
CA ASP A 240 22.65 11.00 0.59
C ASP A 240 22.80 9.48 0.68
N LEU A 241 23.51 8.93 -0.30
CA LEU A 241 23.70 7.50 -0.50
C LEU A 241 24.66 6.85 0.51
N ALA A 242 25.35 7.63 1.36
CA ALA A 242 26.51 7.14 2.09
C ALA A 242 26.24 6.67 3.53
N GLY A 243 25.03 6.88 4.05
CA GLY A 243 24.84 6.83 5.51
C GLY A 243 23.97 5.71 6.07
N VAL A 244 23.13 5.03 5.27
CA VAL A 244 22.06 4.18 5.81
C VAL A 244 22.49 2.72 5.93
N GLU A 245 22.20 2.11 7.07
CA GLU A 245 22.38 0.68 7.29
C GLU A 245 21.27 0.12 8.18
N THR A 246 20.76 -1.05 7.80
CA THR A 246 19.71 -1.78 8.52
C THR A 246 20.28 -3.00 9.24
N GLY A 247 19.59 -3.43 10.30
CA GLY A 247 19.86 -4.72 10.94
C GLY A 247 19.52 -5.91 10.03
N PRO A 248 19.93 -7.13 10.40
CA PRO A 248 19.60 -8.34 9.64
C PRO A 248 18.10 -8.50 9.40
N GLY A 249 17.69 -8.64 8.14
CA GLY A 249 16.28 -8.78 7.76
C GLY A 249 15.52 -7.44 7.61
N GLY A 250 16.23 -6.33 7.51
CA GLY A 250 15.67 -4.99 7.30
C GLY A 250 15.07 -4.38 8.56
N PHE A 251 14.26 -3.33 8.38
CA PHE A 251 13.60 -2.61 9.47
C PHE A 251 12.10 -2.47 9.22
N GLU A 252 11.28 -2.93 10.16
CA GLU A 252 9.82 -2.75 10.16
C GLU A 252 9.37 -2.38 11.59
N LEU A 253 8.38 -1.49 11.72
CA LEU A 253 7.81 -1.17 13.03
C LEU A 253 6.66 -2.12 13.36
N GLN A 254 6.67 -2.70 14.56
CA GLN A 254 5.60 -3.59 14.99
C GLN A 254 4.31 -2.84 15.36
N PRO A 255 3.11 -3.47 15.27
CA PRO A 255 1.83 -2.77 15.45
C PRO A 255 1.56 -2.16 16.83
N ALA A 256 2.22 -2.64 17.89
CA ALA A 256 2.15 -2.02 19.22
C ALA A 256 2.98 -0.72 19.32
N VAL A 257 3.81 -0.46 18.29
CA VAL A 257 4.67 0.69 17.99
C VAL A 257 5.35 1.26 19.23
N ASP A 258 6.59 0.84 19.43
CA ASP A 258 7.50 1.41 20.42
C ASP A 258 8.90 1.47 19.80
N TRP A 259 9.48 2.67 19.72
CA TRP A 259 10.80 2.87 19.15
C TRP A 259 11.55 3.94 19.93
N THR A 260 12.87 3.88 19.87
CA THR A 260 13.76 4.86 20.49
C THR A 260 14.76 5.37 19.48
N SER A 261 15.25 6.60 19.67
CA SER A 261 16.39 7.12 18.91
C SER A 261 17.54 7.62 19.76
N THR A 262 18.73 7.67 19.17
CA THR A 262 19.93 8.27 19.79
C THR A 262 19.96 9.80 19.71
N VAL A 263 19.02 10.42 18.98
CA VAL A 263 18.96 11.86 18.73
C VAL A 263 17.59 12.36 19.14
N GLU A 264 17.52 13.46 19.87
CA GLU A 264 16.26 14.07 20.24
C GLU A 264 15.56 14.74 19.04
N GLY A 265 14.24 14.83 19.09
CA GLY A 265 13.46 15.56 18.07
C GLY A 265 13.21 14.79 16.77
N VAL A 266 13.51 13.48 16.76
CA VAL A 266 13.16 12.60 15.62
C VAL A 266 11.64 12.52 15.47
N ARG A 267 11.19 12.60 14.21
CA ARG A 267 9.79 12.44 13.81
C ARG A 267 9.64 11.21 12.95
N LEU A 268 8.48 10.57 13.04
CA LEU A 268 8.11 9.40 12.26
C LEU A 268 6.89 9.73 11.41
N ASN A 269 6.96 9.45 10.11
CA ASN A 269 5.86 9.50 9.17
C ASN A 269 5.55 8.07 8.73
N ALA A 270 4.37 7.58 9.09
CA ALA A 270 4.01 6.18 8.87
C ALA A 270 2.52 6.01 8.63
N ARG A 271 2.15 4.94 7.93
CA ARG A 271 0.75 4.49 7.76
C ARG A 271 0.56 3.22 8.59
N ARG A 272 -0.52 3.15 9.36
CA ARG A 272 -0.85 1.90 10.07
C ARG A 272 -1.14 0.81 9.04
N ALA A 273 -0.69 -0.41 9.33
CA ALA A 273 -0.88 -1.57 8.46
C ALA A 273 -1.84 -2.59 9.08
N TYR A 274 -2.59 -3.30 8.22
CA TYR A 274 -3.68 -4.21 8.56
C TYR A 274 -3.66 -5.46 7.69
N LEU A 275 -4.09 -6.59 8.23
CA LEU A 275 -4.28 -7.86 7.50
C LEU A 275 -5.48 -7.80 6.52
#